data_AF-A0A1W9HV91-F1
#
_entry.id   AF-A0A1W9HV91-F1
#
_cell.length_a   1.000
_cell.length_b   1.000
_cell.length_c   1.000
_cell.angle_alpha   90.00
_cell.angle_beta   90.00
_cell.angle_gamma   90.00
#
_symmetry.space_group_name_H-M   'P 1'
#
loop_
_entity.id
_entity.type
_entity.pdbx_description
1 polymer ?
#
loop_
_entity_poly.entity_id
_entity_poly.type
_entity_poly.pdbx_seq_one_letter_code
_entity_poly.pdbx_strand_id
1 'polypeptide(L)'
;MKKLIVMMILLASSQVFARADIRCNNADCLVYGWNYRDYAKAADGSVMCIENSCLRYGWTVYDRFGTADVRCTNLDCFGSGWTEAYNGRFVRNVSCLQNDCLRNGWRTSSGTDNLVTYCRNSNCSAYGWTTYIPGRGNVDAICHNQACFVNGWEVVP
;
A
#
# COMPACT_ATOMS: atom_id res chain seq x y z
N MET A 1 -17.57 -6.87 -22.41
CA MET A 1 -17.48 -7.41 -21.03
C MET A 1 -16.40 -6.63 -20.28
N LYS A 2 -16.80 -5.63 -19.48
CA LYS A 2 -15.89 -4.69 -18.81
C LYS A 2 -15.41 -5.32 -17.50
N LYS A 3 -14.12 -5.64 -17.40
CA LYS A 3 -13.50 -6.11 -16.15
C LYS A 3 -13.35 -4.89 -15.22
N LEU A 4 -14.15 -4.86 -14.16
CA LEU A 4 -13.95 -3.94 -13.03
C LEU A 4 -12.62 -4.31 -12.36
N ILE A 5 -11.57 -3.55 -12.66
CA ILE A 5 -10.31 -3.56 -11.92
C ILE A 5 -10.46 -2.49 -10.84
N VAL A 6 -10.95 -2.89 -9.67
CA VAL A 6 -11.01 -2.03 -8.49
C VAL A 6 -9.63 -2.07 -7.85
N MET A 7 -8.81 -1.12 -8.27
CA MET A 7 -7.42 -0.94 -7.87
C MET A 7 -7.40 -0.09 -6.60
N MET A 8 -7.46 -0.71 -5.42
CA MET A 8 -7.11 0.00 -4.19
C MET A 8 -5.65 0.42 -4.30
N ILE A 9 -5.38 1.73 -4.25
CA ILE A 9 -4.05 2.36 -4.40
C ILE A 9 -3.46 2.23 -5.81
N LEU A 10 -4.19 2.62 -6.87
CA LEU A 10 -3.69 3.24 -8.13
C LEU A 10 -4.73 3.15 -9.27
N LEU A 11 -5.86 3.85 -9.16
CA LEU A 11 -6.83 3.94 -10.25
C LEU A 11 -6.34 4.93 -11.31
N ALA A 12 -6.17 4.50 -12.56
CA ALA A 12 -6.42 5.40 -13.67
C ALA A 12 -7.41 4.78 -14.66
N SER A 13 -8.54 5.44 -14.70
CA SER A 13 -9.14 5.92 -15.94
C SER A 13 -9.16 7.44 -15.79
N SER A 14 -8.25 8.17 -16.44
CA SER A 14 -8.20 9.64 -16.46
C SER A 14 -8.24 10.38 -15.10
N GLN A 15 -7.91 9.75 -13.97
CA GLN A 15 -7.91 10.40 -12.67
C GLN A 15 -6.49 10.84 -12.35
N VAL A 16 -6.32 12.16 -12.21
CA VAL A 16 -5.25 12.79 -11.45
C VAL A 16 -5.07 11.95 -10.18
N PHE A 17 -3.87 11.39 -9.95
CA PHE A 17 -3.61 10.76 -8.67
C PHE A 17 -3.94 11.80 -7.60
N ALA A 18 -4.69 11.43 -6.58
CA ALA A 18 -5.07 12.38 -5.55
C ALA A 18 -4.36 12.03 -4.26
N ARG A 19 -4.23 13.08 -3.46
CA ARG A 19 -3.73 13.02 -2.10
C ARG A 19 -4.44 11.92 -1.31
N ALA A 20 -3.72 11.25 -0.43
CA ALA A 20 -4.30 10.49 0.67
C ALA A 20 -3.54 10.75 1.97
N ASP A 21 -4.25 10.84 3.10
CA ASP A 21 -3.63 10.95 4.45
C ASP A 21 -3.82 9.63 5.19
N ILE A 22 -2.76 9.11 5.80
CA ILE A 22 -2.74 7.87 6.56
C ILE A 22 -2.33 8.19 7.99
N ARG A 23 -3.05 7.62 8.97
CA ARG A 23 -2.78 7.79 10.41
C ARG A 23 -2.72 6.44 11.11
N CYS A 24 -1.59 6.17 11.77
CA CYS A 24 -1.43 4.95 12.55
C CYS A 24 -2.35 4.94 13.77
N ASN A 25 -2.94 3.79 14.05
CA ASN A 25 -3.66 3.58 15.29
C ASN A 25 -2.63 3.33 16.41
N ASN A 26 -2.85 3.94 17.58
CA ASN A 26 -1.98 3.77 18.77
C ASN A 26 -0.48 3.93 18.50
N ALA A 27 -0.11 4.82 17.57
CA ALA A 27 1.27 5.07 17.16
C ALA A 27 2.05 3.84 16.64
N ASP A 28 1.35 2.79 16.18
CA ASP A 28 1.97 1.63 15.53
C ASP A 28 1.02 1.05 14.47
N CYS A 29 1.26 1.44 13.21
CA CYS A 29 0.51 0.95 12.07
C CYS A 29 0.62 -0.55 11.87
N LEU A 30 1.74 -1.16 12.26
CA LEU A 30 2.08 -2.53 11.93
C LEU A 30 1.57 -3.54 12.96
N VAL A 31 1.15 -3.04 14.12
CA VAL A 31 0.45 -3.81 15.16
C VAL A 31 -1.04 -3.50 15.17
N TYR A 32 -1.43 -2.22 15.14
CA TYR A 32 -2.82 -1.79 15.35
C TYR A 32 -3.54 -1.34 14.07
N GLY A 33 -2.86 -1.38 12.93
CA GLY A 33 -3.40 -0.90 11.67
C GLY A 33 -3.48 0.63 11.60
N TRP A 34 -4.19 1.14 10.60
CA TRP A 34 -4.27 2.58 10.32
C TRP A 34 -5.62 2.98 9.75
N ASN A 35 -5.95 4.25 9.88
CA ASN A 35 -7.05 4.88 9.15
C ASN A 35 -6.50 5.70 7.99
N TYR A 36 -7.28 5.87 6.94
CA TYR A 36 -6.90 6.72 5.82
C TYR A 36 -8.06 7.55 5.28
N ARG A 37 -7.72 8.70 4.68
CA ARG A 37 -8.60 9.55 3.87
C ARG A 37 -8.10 9.56 2.44
N ASP A 38 -8.90 9.07 1.50
CA ASP A 38 -8.66 9.20 0.06
C ASP A 38 -9.41 10.43 -0.46
N TYR A 39 -8.67 11.47 -0.86
CA TYR A 39 -9.26 12.73 -1.30
C TYR A 39 -9.83 12.67 -2.73
N ALA A 40 -9.36 11.77 -3.60
CA ALA A 40 -9.97 11.56 -4.92
C ALA A 40 -11.38 11.00 -4.77
N LYS A 41 -11.54 10.05 -3.86
CA LYS A 41 -12.80 9.33 -3.67
C LYS A 41 -13.72 9.99 -2.65
N ALA A 42 -13.24 11.03 -1.97
CA ALA A 42 -13.90 11.62 -0.81
C ALA A 42 -14.35 10.54 0.20
N ALA A 43 -13.48 9.57 0.45
CA ALA A 43 -13.79 8.38 1.23
C ALA A 43 -12.77 8.16 2.34
N ASP A 44 -13.27 7.67 3.47
CA ASP A 44 -12.46 7.17 4.57
C ASP A 44 -12.43 5.64 4.52
N GLY A 45 -11.34 5.08 5.05
CA GLY A 45 -11.22 3.66 5.26
C GLY A 45 -10.33 3.33 6.45
N SER A 46 -10.32 2.06 6.79
CA SER A 46 -9.53 1.52 7.89
C SER A 46 -8.77 0.28 7.42
N VAL A 47 -7.65 0.04 8.06
CA VAL A 47 -6.82 -1.13 7.87
C VAL A 47 -6.63 -1.80 9.21
N MET A 48 -6.86 -3.11 9.26
CA MET A 48 -6.70 -3.92 10.46
C MET A 48 -5.65 -5.00 10.21
N CYS A 49 -4.68 -5.11 11.12
CA CYS A 49 -3.69 -6.17 11.06
C CYS A 49 -4.32 -7.53 11.38
N ILE A 50 -3.95 -8.55 10.62
CA ILE A 50 -4.34 -9.93 10.89
C ILE A 50 -3.51 -10.44 12.07
N GLU A 51 -4.15 -11.05 13.07
CA GLU A 51 -3.50 -11.58 14.27
C GLU A 51 -2.54 -10.57 14.95
N ASN A 52 -2.92 -9.28 14.97
CA ASN A 52 -2.12 -8.18 15.52
C ASN A 52 -0.70 -8.04 14.92
N SER A 53 -0.49 -8.52 13.68
CA SER A 53 0.79 -8.32 12.99
C SER A 53 0.62 -8.20 11.48
N CYS A 54 0.61 -6.95 11.00
CA CYS A 54 0.62 -6.64 9.58
C CYS A 54 1.91 -7.12 8.89
N LEU A 55 3.03 -7.14 9.62
CA LEU A 55 4.33 -7.63 9.13
C LEU A 55 4.32 -9.12 8.83
N ARG A 56 3.65 -9.92 9.70
CA ARG A 56 3.72 -11.37 9.66
C ARG A 56 2.57 -12.00 8.88
N TYR A 57 1.36 -11.50 9.04
CA TYR A 57 0.15 -12.16 8.50
C TYR A 57 -0.54 -11.35 7.41
N GLY A 58 -0.28 -10.04 7.37
CA GLY A 58 -0.89 -9.11 6.45
C GLY A 58 -2.03 -8.35 7.12
N TRP A 59 -2.90 -7.76 6.32
CA TRP A 59 -3.93 -6.84 6.80
C TRP A 59 -5.17 -6.90 5.93
N THR A 60 -6.30 -6.47 6.49
CA THR A 60 -7.54 -6.29 5.75
C THR A 60 -7.89 -4.80 5.71
N VAL A 61 -8.18 -4.32 4.50
CA VAL A 61 -8.61 -2.95 4.20
C VAL A 61 -10.13 -2.93 4.09
N TYR A 62 -10.76 -1.98 4.78
CA TYR A 62 -12.19 -1.74 4.76
C TYR A 62 -12.48 -0.31 4.34
N ASP A 63 -13.27 -0.16 3.27
CA ASP A 63 -13.87 1.12 2.93
C ASP A 63 -15.29 0.92 2.37
N ARG A 64 -15.93 2.03 1.99
CA ARG A 64 -17.29 2.02 1.44
C ARG A 64 -17.42 1.31 0.08
N PHE A 65 -16.32 0.93 -0.56
CA PHE A 65 -16.31 0.28 -1.88
C PHE A 65 -16.11 -1.23 -1.79
N GLY A 66 -15.60 -1.73 -0.65
CA GLY A 66 -15.45 -3.16 -0.40
C GLY A 66 -14.33 -3.48 0.56
N THR A 67 -13.85 -4.72 0.45
CA THR A 67 -12.81 -5.26 1.31
C THR A 67 -11.64 -5.74 0.46
N ALA A 68 -10.43 -5.36 0.84
CA ALA A 68 -9.21 -5.96 0.31
C ALA A 68 -8.47 -6.73 1.39
N ASP A 69 -8.12 -7.97 1.09
CA ASP A 69 -7.28 -8.81 1.93
C ASP A 69 -5.86 -8.80 1.39
N VAL A 70 -4.91 -8.45 2.25
CA VAL A 70 -3.48 -8.55 2.00
C VAL A 70 -2.91 -9.68 2.84
N ARG A 71 -2.17 -10.60 2.20
CA ARG A 71 -1.60 -11.78 2.85
C ARG A 71 -0.11 -11.86 2.59
N CYS A 72 0.67 -11.94 3.66
CA CYS A 72 2.12 -12.07 3.55
C CYS A 72 2.50 -13.41 2.92
N THR A 73 3.52 -13.36 2.06
CA THR A 73 4.20 -14.55 1.57
C THR A 73 5.15 -15.05 2.67
N ASN A 74 5.21 -16.36 2.91
CA ASN A 74 6.11 -16.98 3.91
C ASN A 74 6.07 -16.35 5.32
N LEU A 75 4.90 -15.83 5.73
CA LEU A 75 4.72 -15.12 7.00
C LEU A 75 5.64 -13.91 7.19
N ASP A 76 6.05 -13.27 6.09
CA ASP A 76 6.90 -12.07 6.12
C ASP A 76 6.58 -11.16 4.92
N CYS A 77 5.73 -10.16 5.13
CA CYS A 77 5.35 -9.24 4.06
C CYS A 77 6.54 -8.44 3.55
N PHE A 78 7.45 -8.02 4.43
CA PHE A 78 8.48 -7.04 4.05
C PHE A 78 9.83 -7.66 3.71
N GLY A 79 10.04 -8.96 3.97
CA GLY A 79 11.12 -9.73 3.39
C GLY A 79 10.71 -10.54 2.16
N SER A 80 9.48 -11.07 2.13
CA SER A 80 9.03 -12.00 1.06
C SER A 80 7.95 -11.43 0.12
N GLY A 81 7.37 -10.28 0.43
CA GLY A 81 6.27 -9.70 -0.34
C GLY A 81 4.90 -10.26 0.07
N TRP A 82 3.86 -9.88 -0.66
CA TRP A 82 2.47 -10.20 -0.31
C TRP A 82 1.58 -10.36 -1.53
N THR A 83 0.41 -10.96 -1.33
CA THR A 83 -0.66 -10.99 -2.34
C THR A 83 -1.83 -10.17 -1.87
N GLU A 84 -2.61 -9.66 -2.81
CA GLU A 84 -3.79 -8.88 -2.50
C GLU A 84 -4.99 -9.43 -3.27
N ALA A 85 -6.11 -9.56 -2.56
CA ALA A 85 -7.40 -9.96 -3.09
C ALA A 85 -8.44 -8.89 -2.77
N TYR A 86 -9.27 -8.54 -3.74
CA TYR A 86 -10.37 -7.59 -3.56
C TYR A 86 -11.69 -8.34 -3.66
N ASN A 87 -12.53 -8.24 -2.63
CA ASN A 87 -13.80 -8.98 -2.50
C ASN A 87 -13.62 -10.48 -2.85
N GLY A 88 -12.57 -11.09 -2.30
CA GLY A 88 -12.22 -12.50 -2.49
C GLY A 88 -11.59 -12.85 -3.84
N ARG A 89 -11.32 -11.88 -4.72
CA ARG A 89 -10.68 -12.12 -6.02
C ARG A 89 -9.25 -11.61 -6.02
N PHE A 90 -8.31 -12.46 -6.40
CA PHE A 90 -6.92 -12.06 -6.58
C PHE A 90 -6.82 -10.85 -7.53
N VAL A 91 -6.09 -9.82 -7.11
CA VAL A 91 -5.89 -8.59 -7.91
C VAL A 91 -4.42 -8.34 -8.22
N ARG A 92 -3.50 -8.61 -7.30
CA ARG A 92 -2.07 -8.33 -7.51
C ARG A 92 -1.16 -9.14 -6.60
N ASN A 93 0.08 -9.24 -7.04
CA ASN A 93 1.21 -9.75 -6.27
C ASN A 93 2.23 -8.63 -6.07
N VAL A 94 2.83 -8.59 -4.88
CA VAL A 94 3.95 -7.72 -4.54
C VAL A 94 5.16 -8.55 -4.17
N SER A 95 6.31 -8.20 -4.73
CA SER A 95 7.60 -8.84 -4.46
C SER A 95 8.65 -7.82 -4.04
N CYS A 96 9.45 -8.16 -3.03
CA CYS A 96 10.49 -7.26 -2.52
C CYS A 96 11.68 -7.16 -3.47
N LEU A 97 12.21 -5.95 -3.64
CA LEU A 97 13.48 -5.75 -4.30
C LEU A 97 14.60 -6.24 -3.37
N GLN A 98 15.45 -7.13 -3.89
CA GLN A 98 16.59 -7.71 -3.14
C GLN A 98 16.17 -8.29 -1.77
N ASN A 99 14.98 -8.91 -1.68
CA ASN A 99 14.44 -9.54 -0.47
C ASN A 99 14.29 -8.61 0.75
N ASP A 100 14.20 -7.28 0.53
CA ASP A 100 13.94 -6.32 1.60
C ASP A 100 13.15 -5.14 1.05
N CYS A 101 11.83 -5.20 1.25
CA CYS A 101 10.88 -4.19 0.79
C CYS A 101 11.08 -2.85 1.49
N LEU A 102 11.45 -2.84 2.78
CA LEU A 102 11.55 -1.60 3.55
C LEU A 102 12.88 -0.88 3.34
N ARG A 103 13.89 -1.60 2.85
CA ARG A 103 15.17 -1.01 2.45
C ARG A 103 15.20 -0.63 0.97
N ASN A 104 14.72 -1.50 0.09
CA ASN A 104 14.95 -1.33 -1.35
C ASN A 104 13.69 -0.95 -2.13
N GLY A 105 12.51 -1.25 -1.59
CA GLY A 105 11.24 -1.10 -2.27
C GLY A 105 10.73 -2.41 -2.86
N TRP A 106 9.71 -2.35 -3.71
CA TRP A 106 8.99 -3.53 -4.20
C TRP A 106 8.49 -3.38 -5.62
N ARG A 107 8.15 -4.50 -6.26
CA ARG A 107 7.41 -4.53 -7.52
C ARG A 107 6.00 -4.99 -7.28
N THR A 108 5.04 -4.30 -7.87
CA THR A 108 3.64 -4.71 -7.87
C THR A 108 3.26 -5.16 -9.26
N SER A 109 2.79 -6.40 -9.38
CA SER A 109 2.30 -6.98 -10.63
C SER A 109 0.78 -7.16 -10.57
N SER A 110 0.07 -6.58 -11.54
CA SER A 110 -1.38 -6.59 -11.65
C SER A 110 -1.79 -6.81 -13.11
N GLY A 111 -1.89 -8.07 -13.53
CA GLY A 111 -2.14 -8.41 -14.94
C GLY A 111 -0.96 -8.00 -15.82
N THR A 112 -1.19 -7.07 -16.75
CA THR A 112 -0.13 -6.52 -17.62
C THR A 112 0.62 -5.35 -16.97
N ASP A 113 0.07 -4.77 -15.91
CA ASP A 113 0.64 -3.60 -15.27
C ASP A 113 1.73 -4.03 -14.28
N ASN A 114 2.90 -3.40 -14.39
CA ASN A 114 4.02 -3.60 -13.49
C ASN A 114 4.47 -2.25 -12.95
N LEU A 115 4.32 -2.07 -11.65
CA LEU A 115 4.70 -0.87 -10.93
C LEU A 115 5.98 -1.15 -10.17
N VAL A 116 6.82 -0.13 -10.01
CA VAL A 116 8.03 -0.26 -9.20
C VAL A 116 8.05 0.84 -8.16
N THR A 117 8.17 0.43 -6.90
CA THR A 117 8.31 1.31 -5.77
C THR A 117 9.75 1.27 -5.25
N TYR A 118 10.33 2.43 -4.98
CA TYR A 118 11.68 2.58 -4.44
C TYR A 118 11.66 3.32 -3.11
N CYS A 119 12.42 2.83 -2.15
CA CYS A 119 12.60 3.52 -0.89
C CYS A 119 13.51 4.74 -1.05
N ARG A 120 13.13 5.86 -0.43
CA ARG A 120 13.99 7.03 -0.32
C ARG A 120 15.11 6.73 0.69
N ASN A 121 16.34 7.09 0.34
CA ASN A 121 17.54 6.86 1.16
C ASN A 121 17.66 5.41 1.69
N SER A 122 17.24 4.44 0.89
CA SER A 122 17.21 3.01 1.26
C SER A 122 16.47 2.73 2.58
N ASN A 123 15.46 3.53 2.93
CA ASN A 123 14.67 3.34 4.13
C ASN A 123 13.26 3.94 3.97
N CYS A 124 12.34 3.08 3.54
CA CYS A 124 10.93 3.42 3.34
C CYS A 124 10.23 3.81 4.65
N SER A 125 10.57 3.16 5.76
CA SER A 125 9.89 3.40 7.05
C SER A 125 10.21 4.77 7.63
N ALA A 126 11.41 5.30 7.37
CA ALA A 126 11.82 6.62 7.82
C ALA A 126 11.56 7.74 6.79
N TYR A 127 11.83 7.48 5.51
CA TYR A 127 11.86 8.55 4.50
C TYR A 127 10.78 8.44 3.43
N GLY A 128 9.96 7.40 3.48
CA GLY A 128 8.92 7.15 2.50
C GLY A 128 9.47 6.57 1.20
N TRP A 129 8.66 6.57 0.16
CA TRP A 129 8.94 5.87 -1.09
C TRP A 129 8.32 6.56 -2.29
N THR A 130 8.83 6.25 -3.48
CA THR A 130 8.29 6.71 -4.76
C THR A 130 7.86 5.49 -5.56
N THR A 131 6.62 5.50 -6.05
CA THR A 131 6.08 4.47 -6.93
C THR A 131 5.99 4.99 -8.36
N TYR A 132 6.74 4.37 -9.26
CA TYR A 132 6.65 4.63 -10.70
C TYR A 132 5.52 3.81 -11.32
N ILE A 133 4.64 4.51 -12.03
CA ILE A 133 3.52 3.92 -12.77
C ILE A 133 3.74 4.18 -14.26
N PRO A 134 3.99 3.13 -15.06
CA PRO A 134 4.23 3.27 -16.49
C PRO A 134 3.14 4.07 -17.19
N GLY A 135 3.55 5.12 -17.92
CA GLY A 135 2.65 5.99 -18.69
C GLY A 135 1.79 6.93 -17.85
N ARG A 136 1.97 6.99 -16.52
CA ARG A 136 1.17 7.85 -15.63
C ARG A 136 2.00 8.75 -14.71
N GLY A 137 3.26 8.42 -14.46
CA GLY A 137 4.16 9.23 -13.64
C GLY A 137 4.47 8.57 -12.31
N ASN A 138 4.83 9.40 -11.33
CA ASN A 138 5.20 8.94 -9.99
C ASN A 138 4.08 9.21 -8.99
N VAL A 139 4.12 8.49 -7.89
CA VAL A 139 3.34 8.77 -6.69
C VAL A 139 4.27 8.59 -5.49
N ASP A 140 4.39 9.62 -4.67
CA ASP A 140 5.25 9.65 -3.49
C ASP A 140 4.45 9.36 -2.22
N ALA A 141 5.06 8.60 -1.32
CA ALA A 141 4.68 8.53 0.08
C ALA A 141 5.68 9.33 0.92
N ILE A 142 5.17 10.21 1.77
CA ILE A 142 5.95 11.12 2.62
C ILE A 142 5.62 10.79 4.07
N CYS A 143 6.60 10.33 4.85
CA CYS A 143 6.39 10.01 6.25
C CYS A 143 6.14 11.26 7.10
N HIS A 144 5.18 11.17 8.00
CA HIS A 144 5.00 12.17 9.05
C HIS A 144 6.15 12.04 10.07
N ASN A 145 6.84 13.15 10.34
CA ASN A 145 7.99 13.22 11.28
C ASN A 145 9.03 12.09 11.08
N GLN A 146 9.34 11.76 9.83
CA GLN A 146 10.32 10.73 9.46
C GLN A 146 10.05 9.33 10.08
N ALA A 147 8.80 8.98 10.35
CA ALA A 147 8.44 7.64 10.83
C ALA A 147 7.05 7.24 10.33
N CYS A 148 7.00 6.67 9.12
CA CYS A 148 5.76 6.31 8.44
C CYS A 148 4.89 5.36 9.28
N PHE A 149 5.47 4.28 9.82
CA PHE A 149 4.70 3.25 10.52
C PHE A 149 4.40 3.59 11.99
N VAL A 150 4.81 4.77 12.45
CA VAL A 150 4.52 5.29 13.80
C VAL A 150 3.54 6.46 13.70
N ASN A 151 3.85 7.44 12.83
CA ASN A 151 3.10 8.69 12.74
C ASN A 151 2.13 8.73 11.55
N GLY A 152 2.19 7.75 10.65
CA GLY A 152 1.47 7.78 9.38
C GLY A 152 2.27 8.46 8.26
N TRP A 153 1.64 8.58 7.10
CA TRP A 153 2.24 9.18 5.91
C TRP A 153 1.18 9.82 5.03
N GLU A 154 1.63 10.67 4.13
CA GLU A 154 0.81 11.21 3.07
C GLU A 154 1.22 10.59 1.73
N VAL A 155 0.24 10.30 0.88
CA VAL A 155 0.46 9.91 -0.52
C VAL A 155 0.16 11.12 -1.41
N VAL A 156 1.08 11.47 -2.30
CA VAL A 156 0.96 12.60 -3.23
C VAL A 156 1.39 12.22 -4.66
N PRO A 157 0.82 12.84 -5.71
CA PRO A 157 1.24 12.67 -7.10
C PRO A 157 2.56 13.35 -7.44
#